data_AF-A0ABD3EPQ7-F1
#
_entry.id   AF-A0ABD3EPQ7-F1
#
_cell.length_a   1.000
_cell.length_b   1.000
_cell.length_c   1.000
_cell.angle_alpha   90.00
_cell.angle_beta   90.00
_cell.angle_gamma   90.00
#
_symmetry.space_group_name_H-M   'P 1'
#
loop_
_entity.id
_entity.type
_entity.pdbx_description
1 polymer ?
#
loop_
_entity_poly.entity_id
_entity_poly.type
_entity_poly.pdbx_seq_one_letter_code
_entity_poly.pdbx_strand_id
1 'polypeptide(L)'
;MTAGTTRRHGCEAPLHPSQIAVVAIGLLSAVAFYGFSVQELPVLVYSAVVPLYSVQFAITALLFAIISSFDPGQPRRQATQPHDQEAIAVPPVVLSDVKAGPELLTSHPVVATCRDCGRFAPTTDTRHCGRCNKCIPGYDHHCIYLNTCIGTRNYPLFAGLLSCSTLLLLTQQIVTGYAISCLLAPGQDDGKKTRAAMLCVLSVLPLLELFFLLVLGTFHLYIAFRGLTTYEWLYQWLEARRPDTASTGASTEGSQVYC
;
A
#
# COMPACT_ATOMS: atom_id res chain seq x y z
N MET A 1 -14.79 26.04 -4.82
CA MET A 1 -14.20 24.68 -4.76
C MET A 1 -15.31 23.69 -5.05
N THR A 2 -15.33 23.08 -6.23
CA THR A 2 -16.33 22.07 -6.59
C THR A 2 -16.10 20.85 -5.71
N ALA A 3 -17.07 20.54 -4.84
CA ALA A 3 -16.99 19.39 -3.95
C ALA A 3 -17.04 18.11 -4.80
N GLY A 4 -15.88 17.57 -5.16
CA GLY A 4 -15.78 16.24 -5.75
C GLY A 4 -16.37 15.20 -4.81
N THR A 5 -16.99 14.16 -5.34
CA THR A 5 -17.52 13.06 -4.52
C THR A 5 -16.38 12.39 -3.74
N THR A 6 -16.51 12.31 -2.41
CA THR A 6 -15.54 11.61 -1.55
C THR A 6 -15.54 10.11 -1.83
N ARG A 7 -14.35 9.54 -2.09
CA ARG A 7 -14.13 8.10 -2.22
C ARG A 7 -14.00 7.47 -0.84
N ARG A 8 -14.87 6.53 -0.50
CA ARG A 8 -14.86 5.79 0.77
C ARG A 8 -13.87 4.63 0.73
N HIS A 9 -13.83 3.88 -0.36
CA HIS A 9 -12.95 2.72 -0.48
C HIS A 9 -12.55 2.46 -1.94
N GLY A 10 -11.62 1.53 -2.15
CA GLY A 10 -11.05 1.21 -3.45
C GLY A 10 -11.95 0.45 -4.39
N CYS A 11 -13.00 -0.19 -3.89
CA CYS A 11 -14.00 -0.87 -4.74
C CYS A 11 -15.03 0.08 -5.38
N GLU A 12 -15.01 1.39 -5.08
CA GLU A 12 -15.94 2.35 -5.71
C GLU A 12 -15.51 2.66 -7.15
N ALA A 13 -16.49 2.84 -8.05
CA ALA A 13 -16.23 3.23 -9.43
C ALA A 13 -15.74 4.69 -9.54
N PRO A 14 -14.86 5.01 -10.49
CA PRO A 14 -14.16 4.08 -11.37
C PRO A 14 -13.04 3.34 -10.62
N LEU A 15 -12.83 2.06 -10.98
CA LEU A 15 -11.66 1.30 -10.53
C LEU A 15 -10.41 1.84 -11.23
N HIS A 16 -9.29 1.87 -10.52
CA HIS A 16 -8.02 2.29 -11.11
C HIS A 16 -7.48 1.18 -12.05
N PRO A 17 -6.95 1.49 -13.25
CA PRO A 17 -6.42 0.48 -14.16
C PRO A 17 -5.37 -0.44 -13.51
N SER A 18 -4.51 0.10 -12.65
CA SER A 18 -3.52 -0.69 -11.90
C SER A 18 -4.15 -1.69 -10.91
N GLN A 19 -5.32 -1.38 -10.35
CA GLN A 19 -6.06 -2.30 -9.48
C GLN A 19 -6.63 -3.47 -10.29
N ILE A 20 -7.15 -3.21 -11.49
CA ILE A 20 -7.62 -4.26 -12.41
C ILE A 20 -6.44 -5.12 -12.86
N ALA A 21 -5.33 -4.48 -13.23
CA ALA A 21 -4.13 -5.15 -13.70
C ALA A 21 -3.54 -6.10 -12.64
N VAL A 22 -3.39 -5.66 -11.37
CA VAL A 22 -2.82 -6.51 -10.32
C VAL A 22 -3.71 -7.73 -10.02
N VAL A 23 -5.04 -7.58 -10.05
CA VAL A 23 -5.96 -8.71 -9.88
C VAL A 23 -5.86 -9.67 -11.07
N ALA A 24 -5.84 -9.16 -12.30
CA ALA A 24 -5.72 -9.98 -13.50
C ALA A 24 -4.38 -10.74 -13.53
N ILE A 25 -3.27 -10.08 -13.18
CA ILE A 25 -1.94 -10.70 -13.09
C ILE A 25 -1.93 -11.77 -12.01
N GLY A 26 -2.47 -11.50 -10.81
CA GLY A 26 -2.54 -12.49 -9.73
C GLY A 26 -3.34 -13.74 -10.12
N LEU A 27 -4.47 -13.57 -10.83
CA LEU A 27 -5.25 -14.70 -11.37
C LEU A 27 -4.50 -15.47 -12.44
N LEU A 28 -3.81 -14.77 -13.36
CA LEU A 28 -2.98 -15.42 -14.38
C LEU A 28 -1.81 -16.20 -13.76
N SER A 29 -1.17 -15.65 -12.73
CA SER A 29 -0.11 -16.31 -11.96
C SER A 29 -0.62 -17.59 -11.29
N ALA A 30 -1.84 -17.57 -10.72
CA ALA A 30 -2.47 -18.76 -10.16
C ALA A 30 -2.77 -19.82 -11.24
N VAL A 31 -3.31 -19.41 -12.39
CA VAL A 31 -3.54 -20.33 -13.53
C VAL A 31 -2.22 -20.96 -14.00
N ALA A 32 -1.15 -20.17 -14.12
CA ALA A 32 0.16 -20.66 -14.48
C ALA A 32 0.67 -21.71 -13.47
N PHE A 33 0.50 -21.44 -12.17
CA PHE A 33 0.94 -22.33 -11.11
C PHE A 33 0.17 -23.66 -11.10
N TYR A 34 -1.16 -23.63 -11.05
CA TYR A 34 -1.98 -24.84 -10.97
C TYR A 34 -2.03 -25.63 -12.28
N GLY A 35 -2.06 -24.93 -13.42
CA GLY A 35 -2.18 -25.55 -14.73
C GLY A 35 -0.88 -26.15 -15.26
N PHE A 36 0.28 -25.63 -14.80
CA PHE A 36 1.57 -26.01 -15.38
C PHE A 36 2.61 -26.38 -14.32
N SER A 37 2.94 -25.48 -13.38
CA SER A 37 4.05 -25.71 -12.46
C SER A 37 3.87 -26.95 -11.58
N VAL A 38 2.70 -27.12 -10.97
CA VAL A 38 2.46 -28.25 -10.04
C VAL A 38 2.29 -29.60 -10.75
N GLN A 39 2.02 -29.61 -12.05
CA GLN A 39 1.79 -30.84 -12.82
C GLN A 39 3.09 -31.65 -13.01
N GLU A 40 4.24 -31.01 -12.81
CA GLU A 40 5.57 -31.64 -12.92
C GLU A 40 6.10 -32.16 -11.58
N LEU A 41 5.30 -32.06 -10.50
CA LEU A 41 5.72 -32.46 -9.16
C LEU A 41 5.43 -33.94 -8.86
N PRO A 42 6.29 -34.61 -8.07
CA PRO A 42 5.94 -35.90 -7.48
C PRO A 42 4.69 -35.80 -6.59
N VAL A 43 3.87 -36.86 -6.57
CA VAL A 43 2.58 -36.91 -5.85
C VAL A 43 2.69 -36.47 -4.38
N LEU A 44 3.76 -36.86 -3.69
CA LEU A 44 3.99 -36.47 -2.30
C LEU A 44 4.15 -34.95 -2.14
N VAL A 45 4.98 -34.32 -2.99
CA VAL A 45 5.23 -32.88 -2.96
C VAL A 45 3.99 -32.11 -3.39
N TYR A 46 3.32 -32.58 -4.45
CA TYR A 46 2.06 -32.03 -4.93
C TYR A 46 1.00 -31.93 -3.81
N SER A 47 0.85 -33.01 -3.04
CA SER A 47 -0.16 -33.11 -1.97
C SER A 47 0.06 -32.12 -0.82
N ALA A 48 1.31 -31.66 -0.62
CA ALA A 48 1.64 -30.65 0.38
C ALA A 48 1.60 -29.23 -0.19
N VAL A 49 2.13 -29.03 -1.40
CA VAL A 49 2.30 -27.72 -2.03
C VAL A 49 0.97 -27.11 -2.45
N VAL A 50 0.04 -27.91 -3.00
CA VAL A 50 -1.25 -27.40 -3.49
C VAL A 50 -2.09 -26.79 -2.36
N PRO A 51 -2.30 -27.45 -1.20
CA PRO A 51 -2.99 -26.84 -0.07
C PRO A 51 -2.30 -25.59 0.47
N LEU A 52 -0.96 -25.63 0.60
CA LEU A 52 -0.19 -24.48 1.09
C LEU A 52 -0.39 -23.25 0.19
N TYR A 53 -0.18 -23.41 -1.12
CA TYR A 53 -0.33 -22.33 -2.09
C TYR A 53 -1.78 -21.83 -2.13
N SER A 54 -2.76 -22.74 -2.05
CA SER A 54 -4.18 -22.37 -2.00
C SER A 54 -4.53 -21.51 -0.78
N VAL A 55 -3.97 -21.86 0.39
CA VAL A 55 -4.16 -21.07 1.61
C VAL A 55 -3.47 -19.71 1.51
N GLN A 56 -2.24 -19.65 1.00
CA GLN A 56 -1.53 -18.38 0.77
C GLN A 56 -2.30 -17.47 -0.19
N PHE A 57 -2.82 -18.04 -1.29
CA PHE A 57 -3.62 -17.31 -2.27
C PHE A 57 -4.92 -16.79 -1.66
N ALA A 58 -5.65 -17.63 -0.92
CA ALA A 58 -6.88 -17.25 -0.24
C ALA A 58 -6.67 -16.13 0.79
N ILE A 59 -5.61 -16.22 1.60
CA ILE A 59 -5.25 -15.16 2.56
C ILE A 59 -4.92 -13.86 1.83
N THR A 60 -4.12 -13.93 0.76
CA THR A 60 -3.73 -12.75 -0.04
C THR A 60 -4.95 -12.09 -0.67
N ALA A 61 -5.85 -12.86 -1.28
CA ALA A 61 -7.10 -12.37 -1.86
C ALA A 61 -8.03 -11.76 -0.79
N LEU A 62 -8.12 -12.39 0.39
CA LEU A 62 -8.91 -11.88 1.50
C LEU A 62 -8.37 -10.55 2.02
N LEU A 63 -7.05 -10.44 2.24
CA LEU A 63 -6.41 -9.19 2.65
C LEU A 63 -6.64 -8.08 1.61
N PHE A 64 -6.45 -8.38 0.32
CA PHE A 64 -6.70 -7.44 -0.76
C PHE A 64 -8.16 -6.94 -0.74
N ALA A 65 -9.13 -7.85 -0.59
CA ALA A 65 -10.55 -7.52 -0.53
C ALA A 65 -10.90 -6.67 0.70
N ILE A 66 -10.38 -7.04 1.89
CA ILE A 66 -10.60 -6.30 3.14
C ILE A 66 -10.06 -4.88 3.00
N ILE A 67 -8.81 -4.71 2.57
CA ILE A 67 -8.17 -3.40 2.50
C ILE A 67 -8.86 -2.53 1.44
N SER A 68 -9.13 -3.09 0.26
CA SER A 68 -9.79 -2.36 -0.84
C SER A 68 -11.22 -1.96 -0.52
N SER A 69 -11.89 -2.63 0.44
CA SER A 69 -13.27 -2.32 0.86
C SER A 69 -13.33 -1.50 2.16
N PHE A 70 -12.18 -1.21 2.77
CA PHE A 70 -12.10 -0.49 4.02
C PHE A 70 -11.99 1.03 3.79
N ASP A 71 -12.71 1.81 4.61
CA ASP A 71 -12.59 3.27 4.64
C ASP A 71 -11.60 3.73 5.73
N PRO A 72 -10.36 4.08 5.37
CA PRO A 72 -9.34 4.55 6.32
C PRO A 72 -9.65 5.94 6.90
N GLY A 73 -10.53 6.73 6.27
CA GLY A 73 -10.84 8.10 6.66
C GLY A 73 -12.00 8.22 7.66
N GLN A 74 -12.70 7.13 7.98
CA GLN A 74 -13.78 7.20 8.97
C GLN A 74 -13.25 7.59 10.35
N PRO A 75 -13.84 8.59 11.03
CA PRO A 75 -13.53 8.85 12.43
C PRO A 75 -13.92 7.64 13.29
N ARG A 76 -13.12 7.33 14.32
CA ARG A 76 -13.62 6.47 15.41
C ARG A 76 -14.84 7.19 15.99
N ARG A 77 -15.99 6.52 16.11
CA ARG A 77 -17.31 7.07 16.52
C ARG A 77 -17.30 8.09 17.68
N GLN A 78 -16.25 8.15 18.48
CA GLN A 78 -16.06 9.11 19.58
C GLN A 78 -15.89 10.58 19.16
N ALA A 79 -15.38 10.89 17.97
CA ALA A 79 -15.14 12.30 17.57
C ALA A 79 -16.36 13.03 16.97
N THR A 80 -17.55 12.44 17.07
CA THR A 80 -18.79 12.96 16.44
C THR A 80 -19.89 13.25 17.47
N GLN A 81 -19.53 13.45 18.74
CA GLN A 81 -20.45 14.04 19.71
C GLN A 81 -20.58 15.54 19.39
N PRO A 82 -21.80 16.05 19.11
CA PRO A 82 -22.03 17.50 18.93
C PRO A 82 -21.72 18.30 20.21
N HIS A 83 -21.56 17.60 21.34
CA HIS A 83 -21.39 18.21 22.66
C HIS A 83 -20.01 18.84 22.90
N ASP A 84 -19.03 18.56 22.03
CA ASP A 84 -17.67 19.13 22.14
C ASP A 84 -17.48 20.41 21.30
N GLN A 85 -18.48 20.78 20.48
CA GLN A 85 -18.44 22.04 19.70
C GLN A 85 -18.73 23.28 20.56
N GLU A 86 -19.39 23.13 21.71
CA GLU A 86 -19.74 24.25 22.60
C GLU A 86 -18.67 24.57 23.66
N ALA A 87 -17.56 23.82 23.71
CA ALA A 87 -16.57 23.96 24.78
C ALA A 87 -15.17 24.40 24.32
N ILE A 88 -15.02 25.23 23.29
CA ILE A 88 -13.69 25.76 22.93
C ILE A 88 -13.76 27.25 22.56
N ALA A 89 -13.65 28.11 23.57
CA ALA A 89 -13.39 29.55 23.44
C ALA A 89 -11.90 29.85 23.09
N VAL A 90 -11.23 28.93 22.39
CA VAL A 90 -9.83 29.08 21.95
C VAL A 90 -9.81 29.07 20.42
N PRO A 91 -9.22 30.08 19.76
CA PRO A 91 -9.16 30.09 18.30
C PRO A 91 -8.40 28.85 17.80
N PRO A 92 -8.90 28.16 16.76
CA PRO A 92 -8.24 26.99 16.21
C PRO A 92 -6.88 27.39 15.64
N VAL A 93 -5.81 26.75 16.13
CA VAL A 93 -4.46 26.91 15.57
C VAL A 93 -4.41 26.17 14.24
N VAL A 94 -4.08 26.88 13.17
CA VAL A 94 -3.92 26.30 11.84
C VAL A 94 -2.68 25.41 11.86
N LEU A 95 -2.78 24.20 11.30
CA LEU A 95 -1.74 23.16 11.33
C LEU A 95 -0.37 23.63 10.79
N SER A 96 -0.33 24.73 10.01
CA SER A 96 0.90 25.37 9.52
C SER A 96 1.70 26.13 10.57
N ASP A 97 1.10 26.51 11.70
CA ASP A 97 1.72 27.41 12.69
C ASP A 97 2.47 26.65 13.79
N VAL A 98 2.33 25.32 13.83
CA VAL A 98 3.06 24.47 14.78
C VAL A 98 4.45 24.16 14.24
N LYS A 99 5.39 25.10 14.41
CA LYS A 99 6.83 24.81 14.43
C LYS A 99 7.30 24.21 15.76
N ALA A 100 6.39 23.77 16.63
CA ALA A 100 6.70 23.48 18.01
C ALA A 100 7.22 22.05 18.21
N GLY A 101 8.39 21.96 18.85
CA GLY A 101 8.91 20.70 19.38
C GLY A 101 7.96 20.04 20.40
N PRO A 102 8.31 18.81 20.84
CA PRO A 102 7.44 17.93 21.60
C PRO A 102 6.95 18.46 22.96
N GLU A 103 7.47 19.57 23.47
CA GLU A 103 7.16 20.12 24.80
C GLU A 103 5.85 20.91 24.91
N LEU A 104 5.32 21.48 23.82
CA LEU A 104 4.10 22.32 23.86
C LEU A 104 2.78 21.55 23.72
N LEU A 105 2.84 20.24 23.48
CA LEU A 105 1.68 19.38 23.19
C LEU A 105 1.08 18.69 24.43
N THR A 106 1.63 18.93 25.62
CA THR A 106 1.24 18.24 26.85
C THR A 106 0.18 18.96 27.68
N SER A 107 -0.15 20.22 27.37
CA SER A 107 -1.06 21.04 28.21
C SER A 107 -2.44 21.35 27.60
N HIS A 108 -2.63 21.24 26.28
CA HIS A 108 -3.92 21.52 25.64
C HIS A 108 -4.19 20.60 24.44
N PRO A 109 -5.43 20.11 24.24
CA PRO A 109 -5.82 19.41 23.01
C PRO A 109 -5.80 20.41 21.85
N VAL A 110 -4.73 20.38 21.05
CA VAL A 110 -4.64 21.18 19.82
C VAL A 110 -5.63 20.60 18.81
N VAL A 111 -6.75 21.30 18.63
CA VAL A 111 -7.74 20.98 17.58
C VAL A 111 -7.19 21.46 16.24
N ALA A 112 -6.58 20.56 15.49
CA ALA A 112 -6.12 20.84 14.14
C ALA A 112 -7.29 20.74 13.13
N THR A 113 -7.26 21.58 12.09
CA THR A 113 -8.19 21.52 10.96
C THR A 113 -7.44 21.29 9.66
N CYS A 114 -8.06 20.56 8.74
CA CYS A 114 -7.53 20.36 7.40
C CYS A 114 -7.72 21.63 6.57
N ARG A 115 -6.63 22.15 6.01
CA ARG A 115 -6.65 23.35 5.16
C ARG A 115 -7.49 23.18 3.90
N ASP A 116 -7.47 21.99 3.29
CA ASP A 116 -8.07 21.75 1.98
C ASP A 116 -9.59 21.58 2.03
N CYS A 117 -10.10 20.96 3.10
CA CYS A 117 -11.54 20.68 3.22
C CYS A 117 -12.20 21.28 4.46
N GLY A 118 -11.46 21.99 5.31
CA GLY A 118 -11.95 22.63 6.53
C GLY A 118 -12.41 21.68 7.63
N ARG A 119 -12.26 20.36 7.45
CA ARG A 119 -12.71 19.34 8.43
C ARG A 119 -11.71 19.20 9.56
N PHE A 120 -12.20 18.81 10.74
CA PHE A 120 -11.38 18.44 11.89
C PHE A 120 -10.34 17.38 11.51
N ALA A 121 -9.09 17.60 11.91
CA ALA A 121 -8.00 16.65 11.79
C ALA A 121 -7.86 15.90 13.13
N PRO A 122 -8.20 14.59 13.19
CA PRO A 122 -8.19 13.83 14.44
C PRO A 122 -6.83 13.75 15.13
N THR A 123 -5.76 13.89 14.36
CA THR A 123 -4.37 13.73 14.80
C THR A 123 -3.46 14.68 14.00
N THR A 124 -2.29 15.02 14.54
CA THR A 124 -1.31 15.92 13.89
C THR A 124 -0.70 15.33 12.62
N ASP A 125 -0.71 14.01 12.48
CA ASP A 125 -0.27 13.24 11.29
C ASP A 125 -1.40 13.04 10.25
N THR A 126 -2.58 13.61 10.47
CA THR A 126 -3.67 13.57 9.50
C THR A 126 -3.32 14.39 8.26
N ARG A 127 -3.55 13.84 7.07
CA ARG A 127 -3.35 14.54 5.78
C ARG A 127 -4.55 14.38 4.86
N HIS A 128 -4.77 15.36 3.98
CA HIS A 128 -5.81 15.28 2.96
C HIS A 128 -5.30 14.52 1.73
N CYS A 129 -6.06 13.55 1.25
CA CYS A 129 -5.79 12.90 -0.02
C CYS A 129 -6.71 13.50 -1.09
N GLY A 130 -6.16 14.29 -2.00
CA GLY A 130 -6.93 14.91 -3.10
C GLY A 130 -7.64 13.87 -4.00
N ARG A 131 -7.00 12.72 -4.26
CA ARG A 131 -7.60 11.62 -5.05
C ARG A 131 -8.84 11.01 -4.40
N CYS A 132 -8.85 10.88 -3.08
CA CYS A 132 -10.00 10.34 -2.35
C CYS A 132 -10.96 11.44 -1.87
N ASN A 133 -10.55 12.72 -1.95
CA ASN A 133 -11.21 13.87 -1.36
C ASN A 133 -11.64 13.65 0.10
N LYS A 134 -10.69 13.22 0.95
CA LYS A 134 -10.89 13.03 2.39
C LYS A 134 -9.58 13.07 3.18
N CYS A 135 -9.71 13.31 4.49
CA CYS A 135 -8.60 13.28 5.44
C CYS A 135 -8.36 11.86 5.95
N ILE A 136 -7.09 11.49 6.07
CA ILE A 136 -6.63 10.17 6.52
C ILE A 136 -5.75 10.35 7.75
N PRO A 137 -6.12 9.80 8.92
CA PRO A 137 -5.25 9.76 10.10
C PRO A 137 -4.00 8.90 9.87
N GLY A 138 -2.84 9.39 10.30
CA GLY A 138 -1.52 8.81 10.01
C GLY A 138 -1.37 8.40 8.56
N TYR A 139 -1.55 9.37 7.67
CA TYR A 139 -1.51 9.14 6.23
C TYR A 139 -0.14 8.63 5.78
N ASP A 140 -0.12 7.48 5.14
CA ASP A 140 1.10 6.92 4.54
C ASP A 140 1.18 7.25 3.06
N HIS A 141 0.21 6.76 2.28
CA HIS A 141 0.12 7.04 0.84
C HIS A 141 -1.28 6.68 0.30
N HIS A 142 -1.54 7.08 -0.95
CA HIS A 142 -2.66 6.54 -1.73
C HIS A 142 -2.14 5.38 -2.59
N CYS A 143 -2.59 4.16 -2.30
CA CYS A 143 -2.15 2.97 -3.03
C CYS A 143 -3.00 2.79 -4.30
N ILE A 144 -2.39 2.97 -5.47
CA ILE A 144 -3.08 2.79 -6.76
C ILE A 144 -3.47 1.34 -7.07
N TYR A 145 -2.79 0.37 -6.45
CA TYR A 145 -3.06 -1.06 -6.61
C TYR A 145 -4.26 -1.52 -5.79
N LEU A 146 -4.54 -0.84 -4.68
CA LEU A 146 -5.72 -1.07 -3.82
C LEU A 146 -6.82 -0.03 -4.05
N ASN A 147 -6.52 1.01 -4.84
CA ASN A 147 -7.37 2.16 -5.12
C ASN A 147 -7.91 2.87 -3.85
N THR A 148 -7.16 2.80 -2.75
CA THR A 148 -7.54 3.37 -1.45
C THR A 148 -6.33 3.94 -0.74
N CYS A 149 -6.55 4.76 0.29
CA CYS A 149 -5.48 5.28 1.13
C CYS A 149 -5.00 4.23 2.12
N ILE A 150 -3.70 4.26 2.41
CA ILE A 150 -3.07 3.56 3.52
C ILE A 150 -2.79 4.60 4.60
N GLY A 151 -3.19 4.28 5.83
CA GLY A 151 -2.85 5.05 7.03
C GLY A 151 -2.91 4.17 8.27
N THR A 152 -2.89 4.77 9.47
CA THR A 152 -2.71 4.04 10.74
C THR A 152 -3.65 2.84 10.89
N ARG A 153 -4.91 2.98 10.46
CA ARG A 153 -5.96 1.98 10.70
C ARG A 153 -5.86 0.73 9.81
N ASN A 154 -5.21 0.82 8.65
CA ASN A 154 -5.08 -0.29 7.70
C ASN A 154 -3.63 -0.61 7.33
N TYR A 155 -2.64 0.13 7.83
CA TYR A 155 -1.22 -0.14 7.60
C TYR A 155 -0.80 -1.57 8.00
N PRO A 156 -1.20 -2.14 9.16
CA PRO A 156 -0.82 -3.52 9.49
C PRO A 156 -1.36 -4.55 8.49
N LEU A 157 -2.56 -4.33 7.96
CA LEU A 157 -3.15 -5.19 6.93
C LEU A 157 -2.40 -5.04 5.61
N PHE A 158 -2.01 -3.83 5.24
CA PHE A 158 -1.17 -3.57 4.06
C PHE A 158 0.20 -4.27 4.17
N ALA A 159 0.87 -4.18 5.32
CA ALA A 159 2.13 -4.91 5.56
C ALA A 159 1.93 -6.43 5.51
N GLY A 160 0.81 -6.93 6.04
CA GLY A 160 0.41 -8.33 5.92
C GLY A 160 0.19 -8.74 4.46
N LEU A 161 -0.50 -7.93 3.66
CA LEU A 161 -0.72 -8.19 2.24
C LEU A 161 0.61 -8.27 1.48
N LEU A 162 1.52 -7.34 1.72
CA LEU A 162 2.86 -7.32 1.11
C LEU A 162 3.65 -8.59 1.46
N SER A 163 3.59 -9.00 2.74
CA SER A 163 4.27 -10.20 3.22
C SER A 163 3.67 -11.48 2.64
N CYS A 164 2.34 -11.64 2.67
CA CYS A 164 1.64 -12.79 2.13
C CYS A 164 1.83 -12.92 0.61
N SER A 165 1.77 -11.80 -0.12
CA SER A 165 2.02 -11.78 -1.58
C SER A 165 3.46 -12.19 -1.91
N THR A 166 4.43 -11.69 -1.14
CA THR A 166 5.84 -12.08 -1.30
C THR A 166 6.05 -13.56 -1.06
N LEU A 167 5.47 -14.11 0.01
CA LEU A 167 5.56 -15.56 0.32
C LEU A 167 4.87 -16.42 -0.74
N LEU A 168 3.70 -16.01 -1.24
CA LEU A 168 2.98 -16.69 -2.30
C LEU A 168 3.84 -16.81 -3.58
N LEU A 169 4.41 -15.68 -4.02
CA LEU A 169 5.27 -15.66 -5.21
C LEU A 169 6.58 -16.40 -4.99
N LEU A 170 7.16 -16.33 -3.79
CA LEU A 170 8.36 -17.11 -3.45
C LEU A 170 8.08 -18.62 -3.53
N THR A 171 6.96 -19.08 -2.97
CA THR A 171 6.53 -20.49 -3.10
C THR A 171 6.36 -20.87 -4.57
N GLN A 172 5.72 -20.03 -5.38
CA GLN A 172 5.57 -20.26 -6.82
C GLN A 172 6.90 -20.37 -7.56
N GLN A 173 7.87 -19.48 -7.27
CA GLN A 173 9.17 -19.49 -7.92
C GLN A 173 10.01 -20.70 -7.51
N ILE A 174 9.97 -21.10 -6.23
CA ILE A 174 10.66 -22.30 -5.75
C ILE A 174 10.11 -23.56 -6.45
N VAL A 175 8.79 -23.70 -6.48
CA VAL A 175 8.12 -24.84 -7.11
C VAL A 175 8.38 -24.89 -8.61
N THR A 176 8.27 -23.75 -9.29
CA THR A 176 8.51 -23.67 -10.74
C THR A 176 9.97 -23.92 -11.08
N GLY A 177 10.91 -23.39 -10.30
CA GLY A 177 12.34 -23.66 -10.45
C GLY A 177 12.69 -25.14 -10.23
N TYR A 178 12.07 -25.77 -9.23
CA TYR A 178 12.21 -27.22 -9.01
C TYR A 178 11.67 -28.02 -10.21
N ALA A 179 10.46 -27.71 -10.69
CA ALA A 179 9.86 -28.35 -11.87
C ALA A 179 10.76 -28.24 -13.11
N ILE A 180 11.27 -27.03 -13.40
CA ILE A 180 12.22 -26.79 -14.50
C ILE A 180 13.48 -27.66 -14.32
N SER A 181 14.04 -27.74 -13.11
CA SER A 181 15.24 -28.53 -12.84
C SER A 181 15.04 -30.03 -13.11
N CYS A 182 13.86 -30.56 -12.78
CA CYS A 182 13.50 -31.96 -13.06
C CYS A 182 13.36 -32.22 -14.57
N LEU A 183 12.78 -31.27 -15.30
CA LEU A 183 12.59 -31.37 -16.75
C LEU A 183 13.87 -31.22 -17.56
N LEU A 184 14.86 -30.50 -17.03
CA LEU A 184 16.16 -30.29 -17.67
C LEU A 184 17.24 -31.30 -17.24
N ALA A 185 16.88 -32.30 -16.42
CA ALA A 185 17.81 -33.35 -16.02
C ALA A 185 18.42 -34.07 -17.26
N PRO A 186 19.62 -34.66 -17.15
CA PRO A 186 20.22 -35.40 -18.26
C PRO A 186 19.33 -36.56 -18.73
N GLY A 187 19.31 -36.83 -20.04
CA GLY A 187 18.58 -37.95 -20.63
C GLY A 187 17.08 -37.71 -20.88
N GLN A 188 16.62 -36.46 -20.83
CA GLN A 188 15.22 -36.10 -21.11
C GLN A 188 14.94 -35.87 -22.60
N ASP A 189 13.73 -36.24 -23.03
CA ASP A 189 13.23 -36.04 -24.40
C ASP A 189 12.95 -34.57 -24.73
N ASP A 190 12.73 -34.28 -26.02
CA ASP A 190 12.47 -32.92 -26.50
C ASP A 190 11.12 -32.36 -26.03
N GLY A 191 10.16 -33.22 -25.67
CA GLY A 191 8.89 -32.83 -25.09
C GLY A 191 9.09 -32.16 -23.72
N LYS A 192 9.90 -32.77 -22.85
CA LYS A 192 10.22 -32.22 -21.53
C LYS A 192 11.00 -30.92 -21.61
N LYS A 193 11.94 -30.80 -22.56
CA LYS A 193 12.63 -29.53 -22.82
C LYS A 193 11.67 -28.42 -23.25
N THR A 194 10.68 -28.76 -24.08
CA THR A 194 9.63 -27.82 -24.51
C THR A 194 8.78 -27.34 -23.33
N ARG A 195 8.38 -28.25 -22.43
CA ARG A 195 7.66 -27.88 -21.19
C ARG A 195 8.51 -27.02 -20.26
N ALA A 196 9.81 -27.33 -20.12
CA ALA A 196 10.72 -26.50 -19.34
C ALA A 196 10.82 -25.07 -19.90
N ALA A 197 10.96 -24.93 -21.22
CA ALA A 197 10.98 -23.62 -21.87
C ALA A 197 9.67 -22.85 -21.65
N MET A 198 8.52 -23.53 -21.74
CA MET A 198 7.23 -22.93 -21.42
C MET A 198 7.16 -22.45 -19.97
N LEU A 199 7.60 -23.26 -19.00
CA LEU A 199 7.66 -22.85 -17.59
C LEU A 199 8.60 -21.67 -17.35
N CYS A 200 9.74 -21.60 -18.05
CA CYS A 200 10.62 -20.43 -18.00
C CYS A 200 9.92 -19.16 -18.48
N VAL A 201 9.15 -19.24 -19.57
CA VAL A 201 8.38 -18.07 -20.08
C VAL A 201 7.30 -17.67 -19.08
N LEU A 202 6.54 -18.64 -18.56
CA LEU A 202 5.48 -18.40 -17.58
C LEU A 202 6.00 -17.87 -16.23
N SER A 203 7.27 -18.14 -15.87
CA SER A 203 7.86 -17.68 -14.61
C SER A 203 8.38 -16.23 -14.66
N VAL A 204 8.54 -15.63 -15.85
CA VAL A 204 9.07 -14.25 -15.99
C VAL A 204 8.19 -13.22 -15.28
N LEU A 205 6.88 -13.23 -15.52
CA LEU A 205 5.97 -12.23 -14.93
C LEU A 205 5.91 -12.35 -13.40
N PRO A 206 5.70 -13.54 -12.79
CA PRO A 206 5.70 -13.67 -11.34
C PRO A 206 7.08 -13.42 -10.71
N LEU A 207 8.18 -13.62 -11.44
CA LEU A 207 9.53 -13.30 -10.96
C LEU A 207 9.75 -11.78 -10.91
N LEU A 208 9.27 -11.07 -11.93
CA LEU A 208 9.29 -9.61 -11.96
C LEU A 208 8.42 -9.02 -10.84
N GLU A 209 7.23 -9.59 -10.62
CA GLU A 209 6.36 -9.20 -9.51
C GLU A 209 7.04 -9.42 -8.15
N LEU A 210 7.67 -10.58 -7.95
CA LEU A 210 8.44 -10.86 -6.74
C LEU A 210 9.57 -9.84 -6.53
N PHE A 211 10.31 -9.49 -7.58
CA PHE A 211 11.35 -8.47 -7.50
C PHE A 211 10.82 -7.12 -7.00
N PHE A 212 9.72 -6.62 -7.58
CA PHE A 212 9.14 -5.35 -7.15
C PHE A 212 8.55 -5.40 -5.74
N LEU A 213 7.93 -6.52 -5.34
CA LEU A 213 7.45 -6.69 -3.97
C LEU A 213 8.58 -6.75 -2.95
N LEU A 214 9.72 -7.37 -3.30
CA LEU A 214 10.92 -7.36 -2.44
C LEU A 214 11.47 -5.94 -2.27
N VAL A 215 11.57 -5.16 -3.36
CA VAL A 215 12.01 -3.76 -3.29
C VAL A 215 11.05 -2.93 -2.43
N LEU A 216 9.74 -3.05 -2.65
CA LEU A 216 8.73 -2.36 -1.86
C LEU A 216 8.76 -2.80 -0.39
N GLY A 217 8.92 -4.09 -0.14
CA GLY A 217 9.06 -4.68 1.21
C GLY A 217 10.28 -4.13 1.94
N THR A 218 11.44 -4.12 1.30
CA THR A 218 12.66 -3.54 1.89
C THR A 218 12.48 -2.05 2.18
N PHE A 219 11.83 -1.29 1.29
CA PHE A 219 11.54 0.13 1.53
C PHE A 219 10.63 0.33 2.75
N HIS A 220 9.53 -0.44 2.86
CA HIS A 220 8.62 -0.34 4.00
C HIS A 220 9.27 -0.79 5.32
N LEU A 221 10.14 -1.79 5.29
CA LEU A 221 10.96 -2.16 6.45
C LEU A 221 11.88 -1.01 6.85
N TYR A 222 12.58 -0.40 5.90
CA TYR A 222 13.48 0.72 6.14
C TYR A 222 12.78 1.92 6.81
N ILE A 223 11.64 2.37 6.28
CA ILE A 223 10.91 3.50 6.88
C ILE A 223 10.27 3.13 8.23
N ALA A 224 9.83 1.88 8.41
CA ALA A 224 9.30 1.39 9.68
C ALA A 224 10.38 1.41 10.78
N PHE A 225 11.62 1.00 10.48
CA PHE A 225 12.75 1.11 11.41
C PHE A 225 13.07 2.56 11.80
N ARG A 226 12.73 3.52 10.94
CA ARG A 226 12.91 4.95 11.19
C ARG A 226 11.71 5.59 11.90
N GLY A 227 10.63 4.85 12.13
CA GLY A 227 9.39 5.36 12.69
C GLY A 227 8.71 6.40 11.79
N LEU A 228 8.90 6.29 10.46
CA LEU A 228 8.36 7.23 9.48
C LEU A 228 7.28 6.57 8.61
N THR A 229 6.29 7.36 8.24
CA THR A 229 5.41 7.06 7.10
C THR A 229 6.12 7.32 5.77
N THR A 230 5.61 6.74 4.68
CA THR A 230 6.07 7.01 3.31
C THR A 230 5.94 8.50 2.99
N TYR A 231 4.86 9.14 3.42
CA TYR A 231 4.64 10.58 3.26
C TYR A 231 5.73 11.41 3.95
N GLU A 232 6.03 11.13 5.21
CA GLU A 232 7.05 11.85 5.97
C GLU A 232 8.45 11.67 5.38
N TRP A 233 8.79 10.44 4.98
CA TRP A 233 10.05 10.17 4.30
C TRP A 233 10.18 10.98 3.01
N LEU A 234 9.14 11.00 2.18
CA LEU A 234 9.13 11.75 0.92
C LEU A 234 9.22 13.26 1.17
N TYR A 235 8.48 13.77 2.16
CA TYR A 235 8.51 15.18 2.53
C TYR A 235 9.92 15.61 2.98
N GLN A 236 10.57 14.83 3.85
CA GLN A 236 11.94 15.09 4.29
C GLN A 236 12.93 15.06 3.11
N TRP A 237 12.77 14.10 2.20
CA TRP A 237 13.61 13.98 1.01
C TRP A 237 13.46 15.18 0.05
N LEU A 238 12.23 15.67 -0.13
CA LEU A 238 11.95 16.85 -0.95
C LEU A 238 12.54 18.12 -0.33
N GLU A 239 12.35 18.32 0.98
CA GLU A 239 12.86 19.51 1.67
C GLU A 239 14.39 19.56 1.65
N ALA A 240 15.07 18.41 1.82
CA ALA A 240 16.51 18.32 1.72
C ALA A 240 17.08 18.64 0.31
N ARG A 241 16.25 18.63 -0.72
CA ARG A 241 16.63 18.93 -2.12
C ARG A 241 16.14 20.30 -2.59
N ARG A 242 15.52 21.07 -1.70
CA ARG A 242 15.04 22.40 -2.03
C ARG A 242 16.24 23.33 -2.26
N PRO A 243 16.36 23.99 -3.43
CA PRO A 243 17.46 24.90 -3.68
C PRO A 243 17.40 26.11 -2.74
N ASP A 244 18.56 26.58 -2.27
CA ASP A 244 18.74 27.67 -1.29
C ASP A 244 18.24 29.06 -1.75
N THR A 245 17.65 29.17 -2.95
CA THR A 245 17.15 30.41 -3.53
C THR A 245 15.96 31.02 -2.76
N ALA A 246 15.44 30.35 -1.73
CA ALA A 246 14.43 30.91 -0.81
C ALA A 246 15.03 31.69 0.38
N SER A 247 16.36 31.66 0.58
CA SER A 247 17.03 32.39 1.67
C SER A 247 17.33 33.86 1.36
N THR A 248 17.13 34.29 0.12
CA THR A 248 17.38 35.67 -0.33
C THR A 248 16.20 36.21 -1.14
N GLY A 249 15.06 36.45 -0.48
CA GLY A 249 14.02 37.32 -1.05
C GLY A 249 12.59 36.98 -0.66
N ALA A 250 11.95 37.96 -0.02
CA ALA A 250 10.52 38.22 0.00
C ALA A 250 9.59 37.26 0.78
N SER A 251 9.15 37.79 1.92
CA SER A 251 7.75 37.95 2.32
C SER A 251 6.67 37.39 1.36
N THR A 252 5.78 36.59 1.95
CA THR A 252 4.37 36.41 1.57
C THR A 252 4.08 36.14 0.10
N GLU A 253 3.99 34.87 -0.27
CA GLU A 253 2.85 34.36 -1.07
C GLU A 253 2.80 32.83 -1.00
N GLY A 254 1.63 32.31 -0.61
CA GLY A 254 1.38 30.89 -0.47
C GLY A 254 1.39 30.20 -1.82
N SER A 255 2.52 29.56 -2.15
CA SER A 255 2.62 28.72 -3.33
C SER A 255 1.87 27.41 -3.10
N GLN A 256 0.80 27.24 -3.87
CA GLN A 256 0.09 26.01 -4.06
C GLN A 256 1.04 24.96 -4.62
N VAL A 257 1.31 23.90 -3.85
CA VAL A 257 1.88 22.68 -4.40
C VAL A 257 0.71 21.86 -4.94
N TYR A 258 0.58 21.84 -6.27
CA TYR A 258 -0.30 20.93 -6.99
C TYR A 258 0.06 19.48 -6.64
N CYS A 259 -0.89 18.74 -6.08
CA CYS A 259 -0.91 17.27 -5.97
C CYS A 259 -2.37 16.76 -5.92
#